data_AF-D2ZTL8-F1
#
_entry.id   AF-D2ZTL8-F1
#
_cell.length_a   1.000
_cell.length_b   1.000
_cell.length_c   1.000
_cell.angle_alpha   90.00
_cell.angle_beta   90.00
_cell.angle_gamma   90.00
#
_symmetry.space_group_name_H-M   'P 1'
#
loop_
_entity.id
_entity.type
_entity.pdbx_description
1 polymer ?
#
loop_
_entity_poly.entity_id
_entity_poly.type
_entity_poly.pdbx_seq_one_letter_code
_entity_poly.pdbx_strand_id
1 'polypeptide(L)'
;MNIARPNKEDLDAVWELVAFLNKIEQGLNPIYQPADPEDEDDFEYLSDAPADEVLEALESKSANAGLPWIMTVLDTLLSSNNDIVDQESSVLDFSPKFKQAVKDTERLDFLMEVGLAEFSKENGEKACCSLTEYGIRGYGSNYREALDDVMKEWKEM
;
A
#
# COMPACT_ATOMS: atom_id res chain seq x y z
N MET A 1 -1.92 5.58 -23.32
CA MET A 1 -2.53 6.71 -22.60
C MET A 1 -1.58 7.05 -21.46
N ASN A 2 -0.98 8.24 -21.46
CA ASN A 2 -0.02 8.64 -20.42
C ASN A 2 -0.75 9.57 -19.46
N ILE A 3 -1.25 9.02 -18.36
CA ILE A 3 -1.91 9.79 -17.30
C ILE A 3 -0.85 10.08 -16.23
N ALA A 4 -0.77 11.31 -15.75
CA ALA A 4 0.15 11.68 -14.69
C ALA A 4 -0.14 10.84 -13.43
N ARG A 5 0.92 10.38 -12.75
CA ARG A 5 0.80 9.70 -11.46
C ARG A 5 0.25 10.71 -10.45
N PRO A 6 -0.81 10.39 -9.68
CA PRO A 6 -1.35 11.22 -8.66
C PRO A 6 -0.39 11.26 -7.51
N ASN A 7 -0.64 12.28 -6.73
CA ASN A 7 0.04 12.55 -5.49
C ASN A 7 -0.95 12.29 -4.33
N LYS A 8 -0.53 12.73 -3.16
CA LYS A 8 -1.36 12.65 -1.95
C LYS A 8 -2.61 13.54 -2.05
N GLU A 9 -2.52 14.67 -2.74
CA GLU A 9 -3.61 15.64 -2.88
C GLU A 9 -4.78 15.05 -3.67
N ASP A 10 -4.52 14.25 -4.72
CA ASP A 10 -5.58 13.56 -5.47
C ASP A 10 -6.33 12.54 -4.59
N LEU A 11 -5.61 11.83 -3.71
CA LEU A 11 -6.23 10.90 -2.76
C LEU A 11 -7.03 11.64 -1.68
N ASP A 12 -6.48 12.74 -1.15
CA ASP A 12 -7.16 13.57 -0.17
C ASP A 12 -8.46 14.16 -0.80
N ALA A 13 -8.43 14.57 -2.07
CA ALA A 13 -9.60 15.02 -2.82
C ALA A 13 -10.67 13.93 -3.03
N VAL A 14 -10.28 12.66 -3.25
CA VAL A 14 -11.24 11.54 -3.24
C VAL A 14 -11.87 11.36 -1.88
N TRP A 15 -11.09 11.43 -0.80
CA TRP A 15 -11.65 11.31 0.55
C TRP A 15 -12.62 12.43 0.87
N GLU A 16 -12.34 13.66 0.43
CA GLU A 16 -13.29 14.76 0.52
C GLU A 16 -14.57 14.50 -0.26
N LEU A 17 -14.48 13.95 -1.48
CA LEU A 17 -15.65 13.58 -2.27
C LEU A 17 -16.47 12.48 -1.59
N VAL A 18 -15.82 11.45 -1.04
CA VAL A 18 -16.48 10.38 -0.28
C VAL A 18 -17.18 10.94 0.96
N ALA A 19 -16.51 11.81 1.72
CA ALA A 19 -17.11 12.47 2.88
C ALA A 19 -18.32 13.34 2.49
N PHE A 20 -18.23 14.05 1.37
CA PHE A 20 -19.32 14.86 0.83
C PHE A 20 -20.54 13.99 0.47
N LEU A 21 -20.33 12.86 -0.21
CA LEU A 21 -21.39 11.91 -0.56
C LEU A 21 -22.01 11.24 0.68
N ASN A 22 -21.21 10.90 1.68
CA ASN A 22 -21.70 10.32 2.94
C ASN A 22 -22.63 11.29 3.68
N LYS A 23 -22.35 12.60 3.68
CA LYS A 23 -23.25 13.61 4.25
C LYS A 23 -24.60 13.61 3.53
N ILE A 24 -24.61 13.54 2.20
CA ILE A 24 -25.84 13.45 1.40
C ILE A 24 -26.63 12.19 1.75
N GLU A 25 -25.97 11.03 1.85
CA GLU A 25 -26.61 9.76 2.22
C GLU A 25 -27.29 9.84 3.61
N GLN A 26 -26.67 10.57 4.54
CA GLN A 26 -27.20 10.81 5.88
C GLN A 26 -28.30 11.89 5.92
N GLY A 27 -28.62 12.53 4.79
CA GLY A 27 -29.59 13.62 4.72
C GLY A 27 -29.07 14.94 5.29
N LEU A 28 -27.76 15.10 5.42
CA LEU A 28 -27.09 16.29 5.93
C LEU A 28 -26.65 17.21 4.79
N ASN A 29 -26.61 18.51 5.06
CA ASN A 29 -26.10 19.52 4.15
C ASN A 29 -24.57 19.33 3.97
N PRO A 30 -24.09 18.91 2.79
CA PRO A 30 -22.69 18.56 2.60
C PRO A 30 -21.77 19.79 2.50
N ILE A 31 -22.32 20.96 2.16
CA ILE A 31 -21.58 22.23 2.06
C ILE A 31 -21.60 23.04 3.36
N TYR A 32 -22.37 22.59 4.37
CA TYR A 32 -22.36 23.21 5.69
C TYR A 32 -21.03 22.99 6.40
N GLN A 33 -20.53 24.07 7.02
CA GLN A 33 -19.37 24.07 7.90
C GLN A 33 -19.82 24.51 9.30
N PRO A 34 -19.72 23.63 10.31
CA PRO A 34 -20.05 24.01 11.68
C PRO A 34 -19.11 25.12 12.17
N ALA A 35 -19.62 25.96 13.07
CA ALA A 35 -18.82 27.02 13.67
C ALA A 35 -17.76 26.46 14.63
N ASP A 36 -18.08 25.35 15.30
CA ASP A 36 -17.17 24.54 16.10
C ASP A 36 -17.14 23.10 15.56
N PRO A 37 -16.02 22.62 14.99
CA PRO A 37 -15.91 21.26 14.47
C PRO A 37 -16.11 20.15 15.51
N GLU A 38 -15.97 20.47 16.81
CA GLU A 38 -16.14 19.52 17.91
C GLU A 38 -17.58 19.49 18.44
N ASP A 39 -18.47 20.36 17.94
CA ASP A 39 -19.88 20.35 18.29
C ASP A 39 -20.65 19.37 17.38
N GLU A 40 -20.84 18.14 17.88
CA GLU A 40 -21.54 17.07 17.16
C GLU A 40 -23.02 17.39 16.87
N ASP A 41 -23.61 18.36 17.56
CA ASP A 41 -25.00 18.79 17.37
C ASP A 41 -25.12 19.98 16.38
N ASP A 42 -24.00 20.53 15.90
CA ASP A 42 -23.96 21.63 14.91
C ASP A 42 -24.00 21.09 13.47
N PHE A 43 -25.21 20.81 12.97
CA PHE A 43 -25.42 20.34 11.60
C PHE A 43 -26.67 20.94 10.94
N GLU A 44 -26.65 21.00 9.62
CA GLU A 44 -27.80 21.37 8.79
C GLU A 44 -28.33 20.18 7.98
N TYR A 45 -29.63 20.16 7.73
CA TYR A 45 -30.26 19.16 6.89
C TYR A 45 -30.13 19.50 5.40
N LEU A 46 -29.99 18.47 4.57
CA LEU A 46 -29.97 18.60 3.12
C LEU A 46 -31.25 19.24 2.56
N SER A 47 -32.39 19.06 3.24
CA SER A 47 -33.67 19.66 2.84
C SER A 47 -33.66 21.18 2.84
N ASP A 48 -32.78 21.78 3.64
CA ASP A 48 -32.67 23.23 3.79
C ASP A 48 -31.54 23.81 2.92
N ALA A 49 -30.74 22.95 2.29
CA ALA A 49 -29.61 23.33 1.45
C ALA A 49 -30.06 23.75 0.03
N PRO A 50 -29.46 24.80 -0.55
CA PRO A 50 -29.68 25.17 -1.95
C PRO A 50 -29.16 24.07 -2.88
N ALA A 51 -30.07 23.44 -3.61
CA ALA A 51 -29.77 22.25 -4.44
C ALA A 51 -28.76 22.54 -5.57
N ASP A 52 -28.80 23.75 -6.12
CA ASP A 52 -27.86 24.22 -7.15
C ASP A 52 -26.43 24.37 -6.62
N GLU A 53 -26.26 24.95 -5.42
CA GLU A 53 -24.93 25.07 -4.79
C GLU A 53 -24.36 23.71 -4.40
N VAL A 54 -25.21 22.80 -3.90
CA VAL A 54 -24.80 21.42 -3.57
C VAL A 54 -24.33 20.69 -4.84
N LEU A 55 -25.03 20.87 -5.97
CA LEU A 55 -24.66 20.26 -7.25
C LEU A 55 -23.34 20.84 -7.79
N GLU A 56 -23.15 22.16 -7.74
CA GLU A 56 -21.91 22.82 -8.17
C GLU A 56 -20.71 22.34 -7.33
N ALA A 57 -20.90 22.23 -6.01
CA ALA A 57 -19.87 21.70 -5.12
C ALA A 57 -19.52 20.24 -5.44
N LEU A 58 -20.51 19.40 -5.76
CA LEU A 58 -20.31 18.01 -6.18
C LEU A 58 -19.52 17.93 -7.49
N GLU A 59 -19.89 18.73 -8.50
CA GLU A 59 -19.19 18.78 -9.79
C GLU A 59 -17.73 19.18 -9.62
N SER A 60 -17.47 20.22 -8.83
CA SER A 60 -16.12 20.69 -8.52
C SER A 60 -15.29 19.61 -7.83
N LYS A 61 -15.83 18.95 -6.80
CA LYS A 61 -15.14 17.87 -6.08
C LYS A 61 -14.86 16.68 -7.00
N SER A 62 -15.84 16.27 -7.80
CA SER A 62 -15.69 15.17 -8.76
C SER A 62 -14.60 15.45 -9.80
N ALA A 63 -14.56 16.68 -10.33
CA ALA A 63 -13.54 17.10 -11.30
C ALA A 63 -12.12 17.11 -10.70
N ASN A 64 -11.99 17.48 -9.43
CA ASN A 64 -10.70 17.57 -8.74
C ASN A 64 -10.21 16.22 -8.19
N ALA A 65 -11.10 15.24 -7.98
CA ALA A 65 -10.76 13.99 -7.34
C ALA A 65 -9.98 12.99 -8.22
N GLY A 66 -9.68 13.31 -9.48
CA GLY A 66 -8.84 12.45 -10.33
C GLY A 66 -9.36 11.01 -10.50
N LEU A 67 -10.69 10.79 -10.34
CA LEU A 67 -11.32 9.48 -10.21
C LEU A 67 -10.90 8.45 -11.29
N PRO A 68 -10.79 8.81 -12.59
CA PRO A 68 -10.37 7.84 -13.61
C PRO A 68 -8.98 7.24 -13.33
N TRP A 69 -8.06 8.03 -12.76
CA TRP A 69 -6.73 7.52 -12.44
C TRP A 69 -6.80 6.56 -11.26
N ILE A 70 -7.51 6.94 -10.19
CA ILE A 70 -7.62 6.11 -8.99
C ILE A 70 -8.29 4.77 -9.32
N MET A 71 -9.33 4.79 -10.15
CA MET A 71 -9.93 3.56 -10.66
C MET A 71 -8.96 2.71 -11.49
N THR A 72 -8.14 3.34 -12.33
CA THR A 72 -7.11 2.63 -13.12
C THR A 72 -6.07 1.96 -12.23
N VAL A 73 -5.66 2.60 -11.14
CA VAL A 73 -4.70 2.00 -10.20
C VAL A 73 -5.30 0.95 -9.32
N LEU A 74 -6.53 1.14 -8.85
CA LEU A 74 -7.24 0.08 -8.15
C LEU A 74 -7.40 -1.15 -9.05
N ASP A 75 -7.79 -0.97 -10.32
CA ASP A 75 -7.86 -2.06 -11.30
C ASP A 75 -6.49 -2.75 -11.50
N THR A 76 -5.43 -1.96 -11.59
CA THR A 76 -4.06 -2.50 -11.71
C THR A 76 -3.65 -3.30 -10.46
N LEU A 77 -3.93 -2.80 -9.26
CA LEU A 77 -3.59 -3.45 -7.99
C LEU A 77 -4.42 -4.72 -7.76
N LEU A 78 -5.70 -4.69 -8.13
CA LEU A 78 -6.63 -5.81 -7.99
C LEU A 78 -6.54 -6.83 -9.14
N SER A 79 -5.82 -6.50 -10.22
CA SER A 79 -5.62 -7.44 -11.33
C SER A 79 -4.90 -8.70 -10.84
N SER A 80 -5.55 -9.85 -10.99
CA SER A 80 -4.97 -11.16 -10.68
C SER A 80 -3.71 -11.47 -11.52
N ASN A 81 -3.52 -10.79 -12.66
CA ASN A 81 -2.33 -10.92 -13.48
C ASN A 81 -1.07 -10.33 -12.82
N ASN A 82 -1.24 -9.29 -11.99
CA ASN A 82 -0.13 -8.61 -11.33
C ASN A 82 0.25 -9.28 -10.01
N ASP A 83 -0.67 -10.04 -9.40
CA ASP A 83 -0.44 -10.81 -8.18
C ASP A 83 0.16 -9.94 -7.05
N ILE A 84 -0.32 -8.69 -6.95
CA ILE A 84 0.13 -7.70 -5.94
C ILE A 84 -0.71 -7.85 -4.67
N VAL A 85 -2.04 -7.85 -4.81
CA VAL A 85 -3.00 -8.04 -3.72
C VAL A 85 -3.43 -9.50 -3.66
N ASP A 86 -3.53 -10.05 -2.45
CA ASP A 86 -4.04 -11.41 -2.22
C ASP A 86 -5.54 -11.49 -2.56
N GLN A 87 -5.86 -12.11 -3.70
CA GLN A 87 -7.23 -12.24 -4.18
C GLN A 87 -8.05 -13.32 -3.44
N GLU A 88 -7.39 -14.21 -2.71
CA GLU A 88 -8.04 -15.30 -1.96
C GLU A 88 -8.30 -14.91 -0.50
N SER A 89 -7.74 -13.78 -0.05
CA SER A 89 -7.92 -13.25 1.30
C SER A 89 -9.22 -12.45 1.43
N SER A 90 -9.88 -12.57 2.58
CA SER A 90 -11.03 -11.73 2.96
C SER A 90 -10.62 -10.34 3.47
N VAL A 91 -9.32 -10.08 3.62
CA VAL A 91 -8.74 -8.83 4.09
C VAL A 91 -7.74 -8.32 3.05
N LEU A 92 -7.71 -7.01 2.81
CA LEU A 92 -6.73 -6.39 1.93
C LEU A 92 -5.31 -6.59 2.47
N ASP A 93 -4.53 -7.43 1.79
CA ASP A 93 -3.14 -7.73 2.12
C ASP A 93 -2.34 -7.97 0.83
N PHE A 94 -1.02 -7.84 0.89
CA PHE A 94 -0.15 -8.19 -0.22
C PHE A 94 -0.12 -9.71 -0.43
N SER A 95 -0.08 -10.13 -1.69
CA SER A 95 0.02 -11.54 -2.04
C SER A 95 1.29 -12.16 -1.44
N PRO A 96 1.26 -13.46 -1.10
CA PRO A 96 2.45 -14.18 -0.64
C PRO A 96 3.63 -14.05 -1.61
N LYS A 97 3.34 -14.02 -2.91
CA LYS A 97 4.36 -13.90 -3.96
C LYS A 97 4.99 -12.51 -3.99
N PHE A 98 4.19 -11.45 -3.86
CA PHE A 98 4.70 -10.09 -3.78
C PHE A 98 5.58 -9.90 -2.54
N LYS A 99 5.13 -10.38 -1.37
CA LYS A 99 5.93 -10.37 -0.14
C LYS A 99 7.26 -11.12 -0.30
N GLN A 100 7.24 -12.26 -0.98
CA GLN A 100 8.46 -13.02 -1.27
C GLN A 100 9.39 -12.26 -2.23
N ALA A 101 8.85 -11.60 -3.26
CA ALA A 101 9.64 -10.82 -4.21
C ALA A 101 10.32 -9.61 -3.55
N VAL A 102 9.64 -8.93 -2.61
CA VAL A 102 10.24 -7.86 -1.80
C VAL A 102 11.42 -8.39 -1.01
N LYS A 103 11.24 -9.49 -0.27
CA LYS A 103 12.34 -10.12 0.48
C LYS A 103 13.49 -10.61 -0.41
N ASP A 104 13.18 -11.14 -1.59
CA ASP A 104 14.21 -11.56 -2.55
C ASP A 104 15.01 -10.38 -3.10
N THR A 105 14.37 -9.21 -3.24
CA THR A 105 15.07 -7.96 -3.61
C THR A 105 16.01 -7.53 -2.49
N GLU A 106 15.57 -7.54 -1.23
CA GLU A 106 16.44 -7.23 -0.07
C GLU A 106 17.63 -8.18 0.02
N ARG A 107 17.43 -9.48 -0.23
CA ARG A 107 18.50 -10.49 -0.29
C ARG A 107 19.49 -10.20 -1.41
N LEU A 108 18.99 -9.79 -2.57
CA LEU A 108 19.85 -9.47 -3.71
C LEU A 108 20.70 -8.21 -3.42
N ASP A 109 20.08 -7.17 -2.88
CA ASP A 109 20.78 -5.94 -2.49
C ASP A 109 21.89 -6.24 -1.48
N PHE A 110 21.58 -7.08 -0.49
CA PHE A 110 22.57 -7.56 0.47
C PHE A 110 23.72 -8.31 -0.19
N LEU A 111 23.43 -9.24 -1.11
CA LEU A 111 24.47 -9.98 -1.84
C LEU A 111 25.36 -9.05 -2.68
N MET A 112 24.79 -7.97 -3.24
CA MET A 112 25.56 -6.95 -3.94
C MET A 112 26.46 -6.15 -2.98
N GLU A 113 26.02 -5.93 -1.74
CA GLU A 113 26.78 -5.23 -0.70
C GLU A 113 27.96 -6.07 -0.19
N VAL A 114 27.73 -7.34 0.15
CA VAL A 114 28.77 -8.22 0.72
C VAL A 114 29.70 -8.83 -0.33
N GLY A 115 29.31 -8.78 -1.62
CA GLY A 115 30.10 -9.19 -2.77
C GLY A 115 30.17 -10.70 -2.98
N LEU A 116 30.64 -11.47 -2.00
CA LEU A 116 30.83 -12.92 -2.11
C LEU A 116 30.15 -13.69 -0.97
N ALA A 117 29.16 -14.49 -1.35
CA ALA A 117 28.50 -15.45 -0.47
C ALA A 117 28.59 -16.85 -1.08
N GLU A 118 28.92 -17.83 -0.25
CA GLU A 118 29.01 -19.23 -0.66
C GLU A 118 27.78 -20.00 -0.15
N PHE A 119 27.16 -20.76 -1.05
CA PHE A 119 25.98 -21.58 -0.74
C PHE A 119 26.33 -23.06 -0.82
N SER A 120 25.98 -23.82 0.21
CA SER A 120 26.27 -25.26 0.27
C SER A 120 25.20 -26.03 1.04
N LYS A 121 25.20 -27.36 0.89
CA LYS A 121 24.41 -28.25 1.74
C LYS A 121 25.31 -28.89 2.79
N GLU A 122 25.03 -28.63 4.05
CA GLU A 122 25.70 -29.31 5.17
C GLU A 122 24.95 -30.59 5.52
N ASN A 123 25.68 -31.71 5.62
CA ASN A 123 25.14 -33.05 5.87
C ASN A 123 24.06 -33.52 4.88
N GLY A 124 24.04 -32.97 3.65
CA GLY A 124 23.13 -33.36 2.58
C GLY A 124 21.70 -32.80 2.66
N GLU A 125 21.30 -32.23 3.82
CA GLU A 125 19.92 -31.81 4.08
C GLU A 125 19.77 -30.33 4.40
N LYS A 126 20.71 -29.73 5.16
CA LYS A 126 20.57 -28.35 5.63
C LYS A 126 21.21 -27.36 4.66
N ALA A 127 20.47 -26.34 4.26
CA ALA A 127 21.04 -25.26 3.46
C ALA A 127 21.92 -24.38 4.36
N CYS A 128 23.10 -24.04 3.85
CA CYS A 128 24.08 -23.19 4.51
C CYS A 128 24.47 -22.05 3.57
N CYS A 129 24.55 -20.85 4.12
CA CYS A 129 25.11 -19.66 3.47
C CYS A 129 26.29 -19.19 4.32
N SER A 130 27.45 -18.96 3.71
CA SER A 130 28.63 -18.48 4.41
C SER A 130 29.24 -17.26 3.73
N LEU A 131 29.56 -16.25 4.54
CA LEU A 131 30.37 -15.13 4.12
C LEU A 131 31.78 -15.34 4.65
N THR A 132 32.62 -16.00 3.83
CA THR A 132 33.96 -16.46 4.24
C THR A 132 34.85 -15.32 4.71
N GLU A 133 34.75 -14.14 4.09
CA GLU A 133 35.53 -12.95 4.46
C GLU A 133 35.21 -12.43 5.87
N TYR A 134 33.98 -12.65 6.32
CA TYR A 134 33.46 -12.13 7.59
C TYR A 134 33.32 -13.20 8.67
N GLY A 135 33.56 -14.47 8.33
CA GLY A 135 33.45 -15.60 9.26
C GLY A 135 32.01 -15.91 9.69
N ILE A 136 31.01 -15.43 8.95
CA ILE A 136 29.58 -15.57 9.27
C ILE A 136 29.00 -16.78 8.55
N ARG A 137 28.13 -17.53 9.22
CA ARG A 137 27.41 -18.66 8.64
C ARG A 137 25.98 -18.70 9.13
N GLY A 138 25.05 -18.72 8.20
CA GLY A 138 23.64 -18.87 8.47
C GLY A 138 23.08 -20.16 7.89
N TYR A 139 21.99 -20.60 8.49
CA TYR A 139 21.43 -21.92 8.25
C TYR A 139 19.92 -21.90 8.06
N GLY A 140 19.42 -22.75 7.16
CA GLY A 140 17.99 -22.82 6.89
C GLY A 140 17.53 -24.14 6.28
N SER A 141 16.21 -24.31 6.17
CA SER A 141 15.63 -25.42 5.41
C SER A 141 15.87 -25.27 3.90
N ASN A 142 16.13 -24.05 3.45
CA ASN A 142 16.47 -23.68 2.09
C ASN A 142 17.47 -22.51 2.08
N TYR A 143 18.02 -22.19 0.91
CA TYR A 143 19.04 -21.15 0.79
C TYR A 143 18.56 -19.74 1.11
N ARG A 144 17.26 -19.43 0.94
CA ARG A 144 16.71 -18.12 1.32
C ARG A 144 16.72 -17.94 2.83
N GLU A 145 16.29 -18.96 3.57
CA GLU A 145 16.34 -18.94 5.04
C GLU A 145 17.77 -18.89 5.56
N ALA A 146 18.68 -19.66 4.95
CA ALA A 146 20.10 -19.61 5.33
C ALA A 146 20.71 -18.22 5.10
N LEU A 147 20.30 -17.54 4.02
CA LEU A 147 20.72 -16.16 3.75
C LEU A 147 20.06 -15.15 4.71
N ASP A 148 18.79 -15.33 5.05
CA ASP A 148 18.10 -14.48 6.04
C ASP A 148 18.80 -14.53 7.40
N ASP A 149 19.27 -15.71 7.80
CA ASP A 149 20.03 -15.93 9.04
C ASP A 149 21.39 -15.19 8.99
N VAL A 150 22.14 -15.31 7.90
CA VAL A 150 23.38 -14.53 7.67
C VAL A 150 23.11 -13.02 7.71
N MET A 151 22.07 -12.54 7.02
CA MET A 151 21.71 -11.13 6.98
C MET A 151 21.38 -10.57 8.37
N LYS A 152 20.79 -11.40 9.23
CA LYS A 152 20.51 -11.03 10.61
C LYS A 152 21.79 -10.89 11.42
N GLU A 153 22.70 -11.86 11.36
CA GLU A 153 23.99 -11.79 12.04
C GLU A 153 24.84 -10.60 11.54
N TRP A 154 24.81 -10.32 10.24
CA TRP A 154 25.50 -9.17 9.64
C TRP A 154 25.02 -7.82 10.20
N LYS A 155 23.72 -7.65 10.40
CA LYS A 155 23.13 -6.40 10.96
C LYS A 155 23.50 -6.16 12.43
N GLU A 156 23.94 -7.18 13.14
CA GLU A 156 24.33 -7.10 14.55
C GLU A 156 25.84 -6.80 14.75
N MET A 157 26.62 -6.76 13.66
CA MET A 157 28.05 -6.41 13.65
C MET A 157 28.29 -4.90 13.51
#